data_AF-A0A0S8HXU9-F1
#
_entry.id   AF-A0A0S8HXU9-F1
#
_cell.length_a   1.000
_cell.length_b   1.000
_cell.length_c   1.000
_cell.angle_alpha   90.00
_cell.angle_beta   90.00
_cell.angle_gamma   90.00
#
_symmetry.space_group_name_H-M   'P 1'
#
loop_
_entity.id
_entity.type
_entity.pdbx_description
1 polymer ?
#
loop_
_entity_poly.entity_id
_entity_poly.type
_entity_poly.pdbx_seq_one_letter_code
_entity_poly.pdbx_strand_id
1 'polypeptide(L)'
;GNYSGYSNERVDSLIRMGEITPWQAERERIYNEAQMILYVDAPAVFLILPEEIGAATIRIMNWELASDGRINLHDVCVMPETVEE
;
A
#
# COMPACT_ATOMS: atom_id res chain seq x y z
N GLY A 1 -9.79 10.37 2.44
CA GLY A 1 -9.99 11.55 3.31
C GLY A 1 -10.35 11.09 4.72
N ASN A 2 -10.48 12.02 5.66
CA ASN A 2 -10.85 11.71 7.06
C ASN A 2 -12.38 11.69 7.23
N TYR A 3 -13.00 10.51 7.18
CA TYR A 3 -14.45 10.34 7.32
C TYR A 3 -14.95 10.23 8.76
N SER A 4 -14.06 9.93 9.72
CA SER A 4 -14.42 9.85 11.14
C SER A 4 -14.43 11.21 11.84
N GLY A 5 -13.86 12.24 11.20
CA GLY A 5 -13.68 13.56 11.81
C GLY A 5 -12.63 13.56 12.93
N TYR A 6 -11.81 12.50 13.02
CA TYR A 6 -10.81 12.35 14.07
C TYR A 6 -9.75 13.46 14.00
N SER A 7 -9.36 14.00 15.15
CA SER A 7 -8.32 15.02 15.28
C SER A 7 -7.57 14.80 16.58
N ASN A 8 -6.25 14.68 16.49
CA ASN A 8 -5.36 14.47 17.63
C ASN A 8 -4.03 15.18 17.34
N GLU A 9 -3.69 16.18 18.16
CA GLU A 9 -2.51 17.03 17.94
C GLU A 9 -1.20 16.24 17.91
N ARG A 10 -1.10 15.15 18.70
CA ARG A 10 0.09 14.31 18.72
C ARG A 10 0.22 13.54 17.41
N VAL A 11 -0.86 12.91 16.94
CA VAL A 11 -0.87 12.20 15.66
C VAL A 11 -0.51 13.15 14.51
N ASP A 12 -1.09 14.35 14.49
CA ASP A 12 -0.78 15.37 13.49
C ASP A 12 0.71 15.75 13.51
N SER A 13 1.29 15.91 14.70
CA SER A 13 2.72 16.21 14.85
C SER A 13 3.62 15.07 14.35
N LEU A 14 3.25 13.81 14.66
CA LEU A 14 4.01 12.63 14.24
C LEU A 14 3.97 12.46 12.72
N ILE A 15 2.82 12.66 12.08
CA ILE A 15 2.70 12.60 10.62
C ILE A 15 3.62 13.64 9.95
N ARG A 16 3.56 14.91 10.38
CA ARG A 16 4.44 15.97 9.84
C ARG A 16 5.91 15.67 10.03
N MET A 17 6.31 15.13 11.19
CA MET A 17 7.70 14.72 11.43
C MET A 17 8.12 13.55 10.54
N GLY A 18 7.25 12.55 10.36
CA GLY A 18 7.51 11.38 9.53
C GLY A 18 7.76 11.75 8.07
N GLU A 19 7.02 12.71 7.54
CA GLU A 19 7.14 13.20 6.15
C GLU A 19 8.52 13.79 5.83
N ILE A 20 9.15 14.46 6.81
CA ILE A 20 10.43 15.15 6.62
C ILE A 20 11.64 14.36 7.15
N THR A 21 11.41 13.23 7.83
CA THR A 21 12.49 12.45 8.45
C THR A 21 13.22 11.60 7.39
N PRO A 22 14.52 11.83 7.15
CA PRO A 22 15.26 11.14 6.09
C PRO A 22 15.64 9.70 6.50
N TRP A 23 15.91 9.48 7.78
CA TRP A 23 16.40 8.21 8.29
C TRP A 23 15.26 7.21 8.43
N GLN A 24 15.33 6.09 7.70
CA GLN A 24 14.27 5.08 7.68
C GLN A 24 13.92 4.56 9.07
N ALA A 25 14.92 4.20 9.88
CA ALA A 25 14.69 3.67 11.23
C ALA A 25 13.98 4.69 12.14
N GLU A 26 14.28 5.98 12.00
CA GLU A 26 13.62 7.02 12.80
C GLU A 26 12.19 7.27 12.32
N ARG A 27 11.98 7.31 10.99
CA ARG A 27 10.66 7.45 10.39
C ARG A 27 9.75 6.27 10.77
N GLU A 28 10.29 5.07 10.85
CA GLU A 28 9.59 3.88 11.34
C GLU A 28 9.12 4.06 12.79
N ARG A 29 9.98 4.53 13.69
CA ARG A 29 9.61 4.79 15.09
C ARG A 29 8.49 5.82 15.20
N ILE A 30 8.58 6.90 14.44
CA ILE A 30 7.56 7.97 14.41
C ILE A 30 6.20 7.42 13.97
N TYR A 31 6.15 6.65 12.87
CA TYR A 31 4.89 6.09 12.38
C TYR A 31 4.35 4.97 13.27
N ASN A 32 5.21 4.16 13.91
CA ASN A 32 4.77 3.14 14.87
C ASN A 32 4.08 3.79 16.08
N GLU A 33 4.59 4.92 16.57
CA GLU A 33 3.93 5.67 17.64
C GLU A 33 2.55 6.20 17.19
N ALA A 34 2.47 6.80 16.00
CA ALA A 34 1.20 7.30 15.46
C ALA A 34 0.16 6.18 15.29
N GLN A 35 0.60 5.02 14.77
CA GLN A 35 -0.26 3.83 14.62
C GLN A 35 -0.75 3.30 15.97
N MET A 36 0.11 3.30 17.00
CA MET A 36 -0.29 2.88 18.35
C MET A 36 -1.39 3.79 18.93
N ILE A 37 -1.27 5.11 18.76
CA ILE A 37 -2.31 6.05 19.21
C ILE A 37 -3.62 5.78 18.47
N LEU A 38 -3.57 5.63 17.13
CA LEU A 38 -4.76 5.32 16.34
C LEU A 38 -5.40 3.98 16.72
N TYR A 39 -4.60 2.98 17.07
CA TYR A 39 -5.09 1.69 17.52
C TYR A 39 -5.85 1.81 18.86
N VAL A 40 -5.31 2.59 19.80
CA VAL A 40 -5.93 2.80 21.13
C VAL A 40 -7.17 3.68 21.03
N ASP A 41 -7.11 4.78 20.26
CA ASP A 41 -8.22 5.73 20.12
C ASP A 41 -9.36 5.17 19.27
N ALA A 42 -9.08 4.15 18.44
CA ALA A 42 -10.04 3.45 17.58
C ALA A 42 -10.98 4.38 16.78
N PRO A 43 -10.46 5.39 16.04
CA PRO A 43 -11.32 6.29 15.25
C PRO A 43 -11.97 5.61 14.05
N ALA A 44 -11.53 4.40 13.73
CA ALA A 44 -12.11 3.48 12.77
C ALA A 44 -11.93 2.04 13.28
N VAL A 45 -12.77 1.13 12.79
CA VAL A 45 -12.61 -0.31 13.03
C VAL A 45 -11.85 -0.92 11.86
N PHE A 46 -10.60 -1.33 12.07
CA PHE A 46 -9.80 -2.00 11.05
C PHE A 46 -10.19 -3.48 10.94
N LEU A 47 -10.93 -3.84 9.88
CA LEU A 47 -11.54 -5.16 9.76
C LEU A 47 -10.61 -6.20 9.12
N ILE A 48 -10.11 -5.90 7.92
CA ILE A 48 -9.32 -6.82 7.11
C ILE A 48 -8.26 -6.04 6.33
N LEU A 49 -7.13 -6.71 6.09
CA LEU A 49 -6.25 -6.38 4.98
C LEU A 49 -6.63 -7.32 3.83
N PRO A 50 -7.30 -6.84 2.78
CA PRO A 50 -7.74 -7.71 1.69
C PRO A 50 -6.53 -8.28 0.93
N GLU A 51 -6.61 -9.56 0.58
CA GLU A 51 -5.70 -10.17 -0.37
C GLU A 51 -6.10 -9.78 -1.79
N GLU A 52 -5.14 -9.33 -2.59
CA GLU A 52 -5.37 -9.02 -3.99
C GLU A 52 -5.10 -10.25 -4.84
N ILE A 53 -6.09 -10.66 -5.63
CA ILE A 53 -5.99 -11.79 -6.55
C ILE A 53 -6.06 -11.24 -7.96
N GLY A 54 -5.05 -11.57 -8.75
CA GLY A 54 -4.99 -11.19 -10.15
C GLY A 54 -4.74 -12.39 -11.04
N ALA A 55 -5.29 -12.33 -12.25
CA ALA A 55 -5.21 -13.39 -13.23
C ALA A 55 -4.84 -12.79 -14.59
N ALA A 56 -4.01 -13.51 -15.32
CA ALA A 56 -3.66 -13.20 -16.69
C ALA A 56 -3.79 -14.45 -17.55
N THR A 57 -3.95 -14.25 -18.85
CA THR A 57 -3.83 -15.33 -19.83
C THR A 57 -2.42 -15.94 -19.77
N ILE A 58 -2.30 -17.25 -20.03
CA ILE A 58 -1.01 -17.96 -20.09
C ILE A 58 -0.03 -17.38 -21.11
N ARG A 59 -0.52 -16.58 -22.07
CA ARG A 59 0.31 -15.88 -23.05
C ARG A 59 0.99 -14.63 -22.47
N ILE A 60 0.57 -14.14 -21.32
CA ILE A 60 1.16 -12.96 -20.70
C ILE A 60 2.42 -13.39 -19.97
N MET A 61 3.52 -12.72 -20.30
CA MET A 61 4.82 -12.89 -19.63
C MET A 61 5.16 -11.64 -18.83
N ASN A 62 5.91 -11.84 -17.74
CA ASN A 62 6.47 -10.79 -16.89
C ASN A 62 5.44 -9.84 -16.24
N TRP A 63 4.19 -10.27 -16.13
CA TRP A 63 3.19 -9.54 -15.36
C TRP A 63 3.15 -10.04 -13.92
N GLU A 64 3.18 -9.11 -12.98
CA GLU A 64 3.05 -9.33 -11.55
C GLU A 64 2.02 -8.34 -10.97
N LEU A 65 1.35 -8.74 -9.89
CA LEU A 65 0.49 -7.82 -9.15
C LEU A 65 1.34 -6.75 -8.47
N ALA A 66 0.96 -5.48 -8.61
CA ALA A 66 1.56 -4.42 -7.83
C ALA A 66 0.90 -4.35 -6.45
N SER A 67 1.71 -4.18 -5.41
CA SER A 67 1.22 -4.05 -4.02
C SER A 67 0.42 -2.76 -3.77
N ASP A 68 0.42 -1.81 -4.70
CA ASP A 68 -0.33 -0.55 -4.65
C ASP A 68 -1.58 -0.55 -5.55
N GLY A 69 -1.99 -1.71 -6.06
CA GLY A 69 -3.18 -1.90 -6.89
C GLY A 69 -3.06 -1.34 -8.32
N ARG A 70 -1.87 -0.90 -8.74
CA ARG A 70 -1.64 -0.46 -10.13
C ARG A 70 -1.42 -1.64 -11.06
N ILE A 71 -1.76 -1.45 -12.33
CA ILE A 71 -1.41 -2.39 -13.40
C ILE A 71 -0.14 -1.89 -14.10
N ASN A 72 1.00 -2.50 -13.78
CA ASN A 72 2.28 -2.16 -14.39
C ASN A 72 2.50 -3.02 -15.64
N LEU A 73 2.62 -2.37 -16.81
CA LEU A 73 2.76 -3.04 -18.11
C LEU A 73 4.07 -2.74 -18.84
N HIS A 74 4.97 -1.99 -18.22
CA HIS A 74 6.19 -1.51 -18.87
C HIS A 74 7.14 -2.64 -19.30
N ASP A 75 7.13 -3.77 -18.58
CA ASP A 75 7.94 -4.95 -18.86
C ASP A 75 7.12 -6.17 -19.34
N VAL A 76 5.81 -5.97 -19.57
CA VAL A 76 4.85 -7.04 -19.90
C VAL A 76 4.78 -7.26 -21.41
N CYS A 77 4.74 -8.53 -21.83
CA CYS A 77 4.57 -8.87 -23.23
C CYS A 77 3.63 -10.07 -23.45
N VAL A 78 3.21 -10.25 -24.71
CA VAL A 78 2.32 -11.33 -25.13
C VAL A 78 3.12 -12.33 -25.97
N MET A 79 3.08 -13.61 -25.60
CA MET A 79 3.65 -14.68 -26.42
C MET A 79 2.98 -14.73 -27.80
N PRO A 80 3.75 -14.96 -28.89
CA PRO A 80 3.17 -15.17 -30.21
C PRO A 80 2.29 -16.42 -30.23
N GLU A 81 1.38 -16.50 -31.19
CA GLU A 81 0.56 -17.69 -31.39
C GLU A 81 1.42 -18.83 -31.92
N THR A 82 1.29 -20.02 -31.35
CA THR A 82 1.87 -21.23 -31.93
C THR A 82 1.13 -21.50 -33.23
N VAL A 83 1.80 -21.28 -34.36
CA VAL A 83 1.28 -21.71 -35.66
C VAL A 83 1.49 -23.23 -35.69
N GLU A 84 0.41 -24.01 -35.60
CA GLU A 84 0.47 -25.45 -35.90
C GLU A 84 0.70 -25.60 -37.41
N GLU A 85 1.78 -26.31 -37.79
CA GLU A 85 2.07 -26.74 -39.17
C GLU A 85 1.20 -27.92 -39.62
#